data_AF-A0A1M7SEY2-F1
#
_entry.id   AF-A0A1M7SEY2-F1
#
_cell.length_a   1.000
_cell.length_b   1.000
_cell.length_c   1.000
_cell.angle_alpha   90.00
_cell.angle_beta   90.00
_cell.angle_gamma   90.00
#
_symmetry.space_group_name_H-M   'P 1'
#
loop_
_entity.id
_entity.type
_entity.pdbx_description
1 polymer ?
#
loop_
_entity_poly.entity_id
_entity_poly.type
_entity_poly.pdbx_seq_one_letter_code
_entity_poly.pdbx_strand_id
1 'polypeptide(L)'
;MTTYLVNHLRVPGLPKPENLGYLEKVEATFLPYGGRWLVLDGEVEVLEGAWPGSVVLMGFPDRETARKWYDSPEYRDILRLRTDNATSDLVLVEPVGPDVTSAAWAQQMRAVLPAGGTAAGRSGDPSGERS
;
A
#
# COMPACT_ATOMS: atom_id res chain seq x y z
N MET A 1 9.13 14.62 5.55
CA MET A 1 9.86 13.34 5.69
C MET A 1 9.56 12.53 4.44
N THR A 2 10.54 11.80 3.90
CA THR A 2 10.35 10.93 2.73
C THR A 2 9.11 10.09 2.88
N THR A 3 8.29 9.98 1.83
CA THR A 3 7.18 9.02 1.79
C THR A 3 7.47 7.99 0.70
N TYR A 4 6.85 6.82 0.80
CA TYR A 4 6.95 5.78 -0.22
C TYR A 4 5.58 5.48 -0.80
N LEU A 5 5.55 5.32 -2.12
CA LEU A 5 4.41 4.73 -2.81
C LEU A 5 4.71 3.27 -3.04
N VAL A 6 3.80 2.41 -2.58
CA VAL A 6 3.82 0.97 -2.85
C VAL A 6 2.64 0.66 -3.77
N ASN A 7 2.91 -0.02 -4.87
CA ASN A 7 1.90 -0.53 -5.79
C ASN A 7 2.02 -2.05 -5.85
N HIS A 8 1.04 -2.77 -5.32
CA HIS A 8 0.86 -4.18 -5.62
C HIS A 8 0.10 -4.29 -6.95
N LEU A 9 0.82 -4.61 -8.02
CA LEU A 9 0.32 -4.58 -9.38
C LEU A 9 0.04 -6.00 -9.88
N ARG A 10 -1.15 -6.23 -10.42
CA ARG A 10 -1.50 -7.47 -11.13
C ARG A 10 -1.98 -7.15 -12.53
N VAL A 11 -1.22 -7.60 -13.51
CA VAL A 11 -1.57 -7.53 -14.93
C VAL A 11 -1.99 -8.92 -15.39
N PRO A 12 -3.22 -9.11 -15.87
CA PRO A 12 -3.63 -10.40 -16.44
C PRO A 12 -2.86 -10.70 -17.73
N GLY A 13 -2.08 -11.78 -17.74
CA GLY A 13 -1.30 -12.17 -18.92
C GLY A 13 -0.11 -11.25 -19.19
N LEU A 14 0.21 -11.05 -20.46
CA LEU A 14 1.30 -10.15 -20.88
C LEU A 14 0.84 -8.67 -20.83
N PRO A 15 1.77 -7.73 -20.58
CA PRO A 15 1.48 -6.30 -20.71
C PRO A 15 0.90 -5.96 -22.08
N LYS A 16 -0.17 -5.17 -22.11
CA LYS A 16 -0.77 -4.65 -23.34
C LYS A 16 -0.02 -3.40 -23.83
N PRO A 17 -0.17 -2.99 -25.10
CA PRO A 17 0.44 -1.75 -25.61
C PRO A 17 0.16 -0.51 -24.76
N GLU A 18 -1.02 -0.41 -24.14
CA GLU A 18 -1.38 0.69 -23.23
C GLU A 18 -0.53 0.68 -21.95
N ASN A 19 -0.20 -0.50 -21.41
CA ASN A 19 0.70 -0.60 -20.26
C ASN A 19 2.10 -0.11 -20.63
N LEU A 20 2.59 -0.43 -21.84
CA LEU A 20 3.87 0.07 -22.33
C LEU A 20 3.84 1.59 -22.54
N GLY A 21 2.78 2.12 -23.15
CA GLY A 21 2.58 3.56 -23.33
C GLY A 21 2.45 4.33 -22.01
N TYR A 22 1.97 3.69 -20.93
CA TYR A 22 2.03 4.25 -19.59
C TYR A 22 3.48 4.34 -19.09
N LEU A 23 4.26 3.26 -19.21
CA LEU A 23 5.66 3.20 -18.76
C LEU A 23 6.54 4.22 -19.48
N GLU A 24 6.32 4.44 -20.78
CA GLU A 24 7.03 5.44 -21.58
C GLU A 24 6.79 6.88 -21.11
N LYS A 25 5.66 7.16 -20.45
CA LYS A 25 5.23 8.52 -20.08
C LYS A 25 5.37 8.84 -18.60
N VAL A 26 5.17 7.84 -17.73
CA VAL A 26 5.00 8.05 -16.29
C VAL A 26 6.21 8.72 -15.64
N GLU A 27 7.43 8.42 -16.07
CA GLU A 27 8.64 8.97 -15.47
C GLU A 27 8.70 10.50 -15.57
N ALA A 28 8.38 11.05 -16.74
CA ALA A 28 8.34 12.49 -16.95
C ALA A 28 7.32 13.20 -16.03
N THR A 29 6.28 12.49 -15.57
CA THR A 29 5.24 13.09 -14.70
C THR A 29 5.70 13.26 -13.26
N PHE A 30 6.52 12.35 -12.70
CA PHE A 30 6.89 12.40 -11.28
C PHE A 30 8.26 13.04 -11.03
N LEU A 31 9.17 13.07 -12.02
CA LEU A 31 10.49 13.67 -11.85
C LEU A 31 10.43 15.13 -11.34
N PRO A 32 9.53 16.01 -11.84
CA PRO A 32 9.40 17.38 -11.32
C PRO A 32 8.99 17.46 -9.84
N TYR A 33 8.36 16.41 -9.33
CA TYR A 33 7.92 16.28 -7.94
C TYR A 33 8.96 15.57 -7.06
N GLY A 34 10.17 15.32 -7.57
CA GLY A 34 11.22 14.60 -6.84
C GLY A 34 10.92 13.12 -6.62
N GLY A 35 9.96 12.56 -7.38
CA GLY A 35 9.71 11.13 -7.41
C GLY A 35 10.89 10.37 -8.00
N ARG A 36 11.11 9.15 -7.53
CA ARG A 36 12.14 8.24 -8.07
C ARG A 36 11.71 6.79 -7.95
N TRP A 37 12.15 5.97 -8.89
CA TRP A 37 12.03 4.52 -8.78
C TRP A 37 12.94 3.97 -7.68
N LEU A 38 12.42 3.01 -6.92
CA LEU A 38 13.20 2.18 -5.99
C LEU A 38 13.09 0.71 -6.41
N VAL A 39 11.90 0.28 -6.85
CA VAL A 39 11.64 -1.01 -7.49
C VAL A 39 10.67 -0.77 -8.63
N LEU A 40 10.97 -1.27 -9.83
CA LEU A 40 10.08 -1.25 -10.99
C LEU A 40 9.98 -2.67 -11.54
N ASP A 41 8.88 -3.37 -11.21
CA ASP A 41 8.58 -4.71 -11.73
C ASP A 41 9.76 -5.71 -11.58
N GLY A 42 10.46 -5.64 -10.44
CA GLY A 42 11.64 -6.47 -10.18
C GLY A 42 11.30 -7.93 -9.84
N GLU A 43 12.32 -8.79 -9.83
CA GLU A 43 12.19 -10.19 -9.39
C GLU A 43 11.71 -10.25 -7.93
N VAL A 44 10.63 -11.00 -7.69
CA VAL A 44 10.05 -11.20 -6.36
C VAL A 44 10.32 -12.62 -5.88
N GLU A 45 11.15 -12.75 -4.85
CA GLU A 45 11.29 -13.99 -4.07
C GLU A 45 10.23 -14.01 -2.96
N VAL A 46 9.29 -14.95 -3.03
CA VAL A 46 8.24 -15.10 -2.02
C VAL A 46 8.74 -16.04 -0.92
N LEU A 47 9.05 -15.48 0.24
CA LEU A 47 9.53 -16.25 1.40
C LEU A 47 8.39 -16.94 2.16
N GLU A 48 7.21 -16.30 2.27
CA GLU A 48 6.03 -16.83 2.96
C GLU A 48 4.74 -16.44 2.23
N GLY A 49 3.76 -17.35 2.18
CA GLY A 49 2.43 -17.09 1.61
C GLY A 49 2.39 -17.09 0.08
N ALA A 50 1.57 -16.20 -0.49
CA ALA A 50 1.42 -16.03 -1.93
C ALA A 50 1.46 -14.54 -2.30
N TRP A 51 2.20 -14.22 -3.35
CA TRP A 51 2.28 -12.87 -3.92
C TRP A 51 1.94 -12.90 -5.42
N PRO A 52 0.66 -12.79 -5.80
CA PRO A 52 0.30 -12.75 -7.21
C PRO A 52 0.67 -11.40 -7.83
N GLY A 53 1.32 -11.42 -8.99
CA GLY A 53 1.72 -10.20 -9.70
C GLY A 53 3.07 -9.65 -9.22
N SER A 54 3.23 -8.33 -9.28
CA SER A 54 4.50 -7.64 -9.04
C SER A 54 4.37 -6.48 -8.05
N VAL A 55 5.52 -5.90 -7.70
CA VAL A 55 5.61 -4.76 -6.81
C VAL A 55 6.35 -3.62 -7.48
N VAL A 56 5.80 -2.40 -7.35
CA VAL A 56 6.48 -1.17 -7.71
C VAL A 56 6.63 -0.32 -6.46
N LEU A 57 7.84 0.19 -6.23
CA LEU A 57 8.17 1.04 -5.10
C LEU A 57 8.74 2.36 -5.63
N MET A 58 8.17 3.48 -5.17
CA MET A 58 8.68 4.82 -5.47
C MET A 58 8.95 5.59 -4.19
N GLY A 59 9.95 6.48 -4.22
CA GLY A 59 10.22 7.42 -3.14
C GLY A 59 9.91 8.86 -3.55
N PHE A 60 9.32 9.63 -2.64
CA PHE A 60 9.06 11.07 -2.80
C PHE A 60 9.62 11.85 -1.59
N PRO A 61 9.88 13.16 -1.72
CA PRO A 61 10.40 13.98 -0.61
C PRO A 61 9.47 14.01 0.60
N ASP A 62 8.15 14.00 0.35
CA ASP A 62 7.09 13.92 1.35
C ASP A 62 5.74 13.53 0.75
N ARG A 63 4.78 13.23 1.64
CA ARG A 63 3.42 12.82 1.31
C ARG A 63 2.64 13.86 0.51
N GLU A 64 2.82 15.14 0.83
CA GLU A 64 2.10 16.21 0.13
C GLU A 64 2.54 16.28 -1.33
N THR A 65 3.85 16.18 -1.57
CA THR A 65 4.45 16.19 -2.90
C THR A 65 4.03 14.97 -3.72
N ALA A 66 4.05 13.77 -3.11
CA ALA A 66 3.54 12.56 -3.76
C ALA A 66 2.05 12.69 -4.15
N ARG A 67 1.25 13.30 -3.27
CA ARG A 67 -0.17 13.55 -3.53
C ARG A 67 -0.39 14.57 -4.64
N LYS A 68 0.38 15.66 -4.65
CA LYS A 68 0.35 16.67 -5.72
C LYS A 68 0.68 16.07 -7.08
N TRP A 69 1.68 15.19 -7.15
CA TRP A 69 1.97 14.44 -8.37
C TRP A 69 0.79 13.54 -8.78
N TYR A 70 0.26 12.74 -7.86
CA TYR A 70 -0.85 11.83 -8.17
C TYR A 70 -2.10 12.57 -8.66
N ASP A 71 -2.36 13.75 -8.12
CA ASP A 71 -3.49 14.60 -8.51
C ASP A 71 -3.17 15.52 -9.70
N SER A 72 -1.94 15.48 -10.26
CA SER A 72 -1.52 16.39 -11.33
C SER A 72 -2.22 16.08 -12.66
N PRO A 73 -2.48 17.10 -13.51
CA PRO A 73 -3.06 16.88 -14.83
C PRO A 73 -2.24 15.89 -15.67
N GLU A 74 -0.92 16.04 -15.68
CA GLU A 74 -0.01 15.23 -16.51
C GLU A 74 -0.04 13.75 -16.12
N TYR A 75 -0.11 13.43 -14.83
CA TYR A 75 -0.25 12.04 -14.39
C TYR A 75 -1.67 11.51 -14.62
N ARG A 76 -2.70 12.32 -14.37
CA ARG A 76 -4.11 11.93 -14.56
C ARG A 76 -4.42 11.63 -16.03
N ASP A 77 -3.80 12.34 -16.97
CA ASP A 77 -3.97 12.12 -18.41
C ASP A 77 -3.52 10.73 -18.86
N ILE A 78 -2.51 10.16 -18.20
CA ILE A 78 -1.98 8.82 -18.52
C ILE A 78 -2.50 7.72 -17.58
N LEU A 79 -3.13 8.08 -16.45
CA LEU A 79 -3.52 7.13 -15.40
C LEU A 79 -4.39 5.99 -15.92
N ARG A 80 -5.32 6.27 -16.82
CA ARG A 80 -6.25 5.27 -17.39
C ARG A 80 -5.55 4.17 -18.17
N LEU A 81 -4.41 4.49 -18.79
CA LEU A 81 -3.60 3.48 -19.51
C LEU A 81 -3.22 2.32 -18.58
N ARG A 82 -2.96 2.61 -17.30
CA ARG A 82 -2.69 1.61 -16.26
C ARG A 82 -3.97 1.07 -15.63
N THR A 83 -4.86 1.93 -15.12
CA THR A 83 -5.98 1.47 -14.28
C THR A 83 -7.01 0.63 -15.04
N ASP A 84 -7.15 0.83 -16.34
CA ASP A 84 -8.10 0.09 -17.16
C ASP A 84 -7.51 -1.26 -17.64
N ASN A 85 -6.20 -1.47 -17.45
CA ASN A 85 -5.45 -2.63 -17.95
C ASN A 85 -4.70 -3.40 -16.87
N ALA A 86 -4.82 -3.00 -15.60
CA ALA A 86 -4.20 -3.67 -14.47
C ALA A 86 -5.01 -3.46 -13.18
N THR A 87 -4.94 -4.44 -12.28
CA THR A 87 -5.50 -4.31 -10.93
C THR A 87 -4.38 -3.92 -9.97
N SER A 88 -4.56 -2.81 -9.24
CA SER A 88 -3.53 -2.24 -8.37
C SER A 88 -4.06 -1.91 -6.97
N ASP A 89 -3.31 -2.28 -5.94
CA ASP A 89 -3.43 -1.67 -4.61
C ASP A 89 -2.30 -0.67 -4.45
N LEU A 90 -2.65 0.62 -4.46
CA LEU A 90 -1.71 1.72 -4.43
C LEU A 90 -1.83 2.49 -3.12
N VAL A 91 -0.74 2.57 -2.35
CA VAL A 91 -0.73 3.23 -1.04
C VAL A 91 0.46 4.16 -0.89
N LEU A 92 0.28 5.21 -0.07
CA LEU A 92 1.37 6.04 0.44
C LEU A 92 1.67 5.67 1.89
N VAL A 93 2.92 5.34 2.20
CA VAL A 93 3.36 4.90 3.52
C VAL A 93 4.56 5.74 3.97
N GLU A 94 4.58 6.08 5.27
CA GLU A 94 5.71 6.79 5.85
C GLU A 94 6.75 5.79 6.38
N PRO A 95 8.06 6.09 6.25
CA PRO A 95 9.09 5.39 6.99
C PRO A 95 8.93 5.60 8.50
N VAL A 96 9.46 4.64 9.25
CA VAL A 96 9.81 4.85 10.64
C VAL A 96 11.19 5.52 10.74
N GLY A 97 11.42 6.24 11.84
CA GLY A 97 12.76 6.80 12.13
C GLY A 97 13.80 5.70 12.38
N PRO A 98 15.10 6.01 12.23
CA PRO A 98 16.19 5.02 12.32
C PRO A 98 16.28 4.31 13.68
N ASP A 99 15.80 4.96 14.75
CA ASP A 99 15.88 4.45 16.13
C ASP A 99 14.60 3.71 16.58
N VAL A 100 13.61 3.56 15.69
CA VAL A 100 12.36 2.86 16.03
C VAL A 100 12.61 1.36 16.16
N THR A 101 12.12 0.76 17.24
CA THR A 101 12.13 -0.70 17.43
C THR A 101 10.71 -1.25 17.51
N SER A 102 10.52 -2.48 17.04
CA SER A 102 9.24 -3.19 17.15
C SER A 102 8.80 -3.36 18.61
N ALA A 103 9.75 -3.50 19.54
CA ALA A 103 9.46 -3.60 20.97
C ALA A 103 8.90 -2.29 21.54
N ALA A 104 9.48 -1.14 21.19
CA ALA A 104 8.98 0.17 21.59
C ALA A 104 7.59 0.44 20.99
N TRP A 105 7.38 0.11 19.71
CA TRP A 105 6.07 0.20 19.07
C TRP A 105 5.02 -0.67 19.80
N ALA A 106 5.37 -1.92 20.14
CA ALA A 106 4.47 -2.81 20.86
C ALA A 106 4.10 -2.28 22.26
N GLN A 107 5.04 -1.65 22.98
CA GLN A 107 4.76 -1.01 24.27
C GLN A 107 3.78 0.16 24.11
N GLN A 108 3.99 1.00 23.10
CA GLN A 108 3.08 2.09 22.78
C GLN A 108 1.67 1.56 22.46
N MET A 109 1.56 0.49 21.66
CA MET A 109 0.26 -0.10 21.32
C MET A 109 -0.45 -0.70 22.53
N ARG A 110 0.27 -1.38 23.44
CA ARG A 110 -0.33 -1.90 24.68
C ARG A 110 -0.88 -0.80 25.59
N ALA A 111 -0.29 0.40 25.57
CA ALA A 111 -0.76 1.52 26.37
C ALA A 111 -2.08 2.13 25.85
N VAL A 112 -2.37 1.98 24.54
CA VAL A 112 -3.57 2.54 23.91
C VAL A 112 -4.65 1.49 23.61
N LEU A 113 -4.28 0.21 23.54
CA LEU A 113 -5.26 -0.87 23.48
C LEU A 113 -6.00 -0.91 24.82
N PRO A 114 -7.34 -0.99 24.81
CA PRO A 114 -8.07 -1.24 26.04
C PRO A 114 -7.53 -2.53 26.67
N ALA A 115 -7.22 -2.49 27.97
CA ALA A 115 -6.99 -3.69 28.75
C ALA A 115 -8.22 -4.58 28.52
N GLY A 116 -8.01 -5.73 27.89
CA GLY A 116 -9.08 -6.52 27.29
C GLY A 116 -10.30 -6.61 28.20
N GLY A 117 -11.47 -6.33 27.61
CA GLY A 117 -12.77 -6.59 28.23
C GLY A 117 -12.74 -7.98 28.85
N THR A 118 -13.05 -8.01 30.14
CA THR A 118 -13.12 -9.23 30.92
C THR A 118 -14.00 -10.24 30.22
N ALA A 119 -13.44 -11.42 29.93
CA ALA A 119 -14.21 -12.63 29.80
C ALA A 119 -14.88 -12.92 31.15
N ALA A 120 -16.11 -12.44 31.35
CA ALA A 120 -17.00 -12.79 32.45
C ALA A 120 -18.45 -12.70 31.92
N GLY A 121 -19.28 -13.74 31.91
CA GLY A 121 -19.09 -15.08 32.45
C GLY A 121 -20.02 -16.10 31.78
N ARG A 122 -19.62 -17.37 31.87
CA ARG A 122 -20.52 -18.51 31.72
C ARG A 122 -21.21 -18.74 33.06
N SER A 123 -22.52 -18.61 33.13
CA SER A 123 -23.49 -19.33 33.98
C SER A 123 -24.75 -18.46 34.04
N GLY A 124 -25.97 -18.86 33.70
CA GLY A 124 -26.58 -20.15 33.40
C GLY A 124 -28.06 -19.92 33.68
N ASP A 125 -28.96 -20.38 32.80
CA ASP A 125 -30.29 -20.81 33.25
C ASP A 125 -30.85 -21.83 32.26
N PRO A 126 -31.10 -23.07 32.70
CA PRO A 126 -31.95 -24.01 31.98
C PRO A 126 -33.42 -23.74 32.36
N SER A 127 -34.33 -23.97 31.42
CA SER A 127 -35.80 -24.11 31.57
C SER A 127 -36.68 -22.93 31.15
N GLY A 128 -37.73 -23.26 30.41
CA GLY A 128 -38.78 -22.34 30.00
C GLY A 128 -39.63 -22.83 28.83
N GLU A 129 -40.34 -23.95 29.00
CA GLU A 129 -41.50 -24.35 28.17
C GLU A 129 -42.55 -23.22 28.03
N ARG A 130 -43.39 -23.38 26.99
CA ARG A 130 -44.70 -22.77 26.66
C ARG A 130 -44.61 -21.91 25.39
N SER A 131 -45.41 -22.11 24.34
CA SER A 131 -46.54 -23.00 24.05
C SER A 131 -46.68 -23.10 22.54
#